data_AF-A0A961AUY0-F1
#
_entry.id   AF-A0A961AUY0-F1
#
_cell.length_a   1.000
_cell.length_b   1.000
_cell.length_c   1.000
_cell.angle_alpha   90.00
_cell.angle_beta   90.00
_cell.angle_gamma   90.00
#
_symmetry.space_group_name_H-M   'P 1'
#
loop_
_entity.id
_entity.type
_entity.pdbx_description
1 polymer ?
#
loop_
_entity_poly.entity_id
_entity_poly.type
_entity_poly.pdbx_seq_one_letter_code
_entity_poly.pdbx_strand_id
1 'polypeptide(L)'
;MISAPLKEKLVNLATALVDQKNARILVEPQDRSTGYWFGGGNVIQDRDGSILICGRYRNYGDSRTGVGAGERGLELAIFRAPSVEAPFEKIKSWSKADLTCNGRGVVSIEGVALHLMPEGGIELFISTEKDTAYPERLAGYQKPGTGVWSIDRIHADSVEELSEDNIEEIVPSGWDDPGRLHCKDPVVTDLSNGDLALIYCTHPFSWSSSGTAAVVRKAGSDTYEKVTDDMLRRGPVWDIAAARVTDRLPVPPVGAFADQPATSIYAYDSCECLRQLDENPTAVSRPRGWSCEEIGGIAVGLDSEFPAIASATVEAPIFVSPSGTGCSRYVATLVTEEGIFANWQQSQSDLCQPLVGHFLPMDKVREILA
;
A
#
# COMPACT_ATOMS: atom_id res chain seq x y z
N MET A 1 -0.48 -25.55 0.85
CA MET A 1 0.81 -24.98 0.35
C MET A 1 0.86 -25.08 -1.16
N ILE A 2 1.15 -23.95 -1.83
CA ILE A 2 1.27 -23.86 -3.29
C ILE A 2 2.58 -24.53 -3.75
N SER A 3 2.55 -25.28 -4.86
CA SER A 3 3.71 -25.98 -5.38
C SER A 3 4.76 -25.02 -5.96
N ALA A 4 6.03 -25.43 -6.03
CA ALA A 4 7.09 -24.59 -6.57
C ALA A 4 6.84 -24.13 -8.03
N PRO A 5 6.37 -24.99 -8.96
CA PRO A 5 6.05 -24.54 -10.32
C PRO A 5 4.92 -23.51 -10.39
N LEU A 6 3.88 -23.67 -9.55
CA LEU A 6 2.79 -22.67 -9.49
C LEU A 6 3.30 -21.34 -8.91
N LYS A 7 4.15 -21.40 -7.89
CA LYS A 7 4.78 -20.21 -7.30
C LYS A 7 5.63 -19.45 -8.32
N GLU A 8 6.38 -20.14 -9.18
CA GLU A 8 7.15 -19.52 -10.27
C GLU A 8 6.25 -18.76 -11.25
N LYS A 9 5.10 -19.33 -11.62
CA LYS A 9 4.11 -18.65 -12.46
C LYS A 9 3.57 -17.36 -11.83
N LEU A 10 3.32 -17.37 -10.53
CA LEU A 10 2.87 -16.19 -9.79
C LEU A 10 3.96 -15.09 -9.75
N VAL A 11 5.23 -15.47 -9.59
CA VAL A 11 6.36 -14.54 -9.68
C VAL A 11 6.48 -13.94 -11.09
N ASN A 12 6.32 -14.76 -12.13
CA ASN A 12 6.36 -14.30 -13.52
C ASN A 12 5.19 -13.35 -13.82
N LEU A 13 3.98 -13.65 -13.32
CA LEU A 13 2.81 -12.78 -13.46
C LEU A 13 3.06 -11.43 -12.78
N ALA A 14 3.50 -11.44 -11.52
CA ALA A 14 3.81 -10.23 -10.77
C ALA A 14 4.88 -9.36 -11.46
N THR A 15 5.93 -9.99 -12.01
CA THR A 15 6.99 -9.30 -12.75
C THR A 15 6.49 -8.68 -14.05
N ALA A 16 5.57 -9.36 -14.76
CA ALA A 16 4.95 -8.83 -15.98
C ALA A 16 3.94 -7.71 -15.69
N LEU A 17 3.30 -7.72 -14.52
CA LEU A 17 2.38 -6.65 -14.10
C LEU A 17 3.14 -5.36 -13.78
N VAL A 18 4.15 -5.44 -12.92
CA VAL A 18 4.97 -4.30 -12.49
C VAL A 18 6.12 -4.10 -13.48
N ASP A 19 5.77 -3.81 -14.75
CA ASP A 19 6.74 -3.59 -15.81
C ASP A 19 7.38 -2.20 -15.68
N GLN A 20 8.56 -2.17 -15.08
CA GLN A 20 9.31 -0.93 -14.83
C GLN A 20 9.66 -0.14 -16.10
N LYS A 21 9.69 -0.79 -17.28
CA LYS A 21 10.12 -0.17 -18.53
C LYS A 21 8.96 0.34 -19.37
N ASN A 22 7.83 -0.38 -19.37
CA ASN A 22 6.67 -0.06 -20.19
C ASN A 22 5.56 0.68 -19.43
N ALA A 23 5.79 1.04 -18.16
CA ALA A 23 4.86 1.83 -17.39
C ALA A 23 4.68 3.26 -17.96
N ARG A 24 3.46 3.77 -17.86
CA ARG A 24 3.12 5.17 -18.16
C ARG A 24 2.91 5.96 -16.87
N ILE A 25 3.26 7.24 -16.86
CA ILE A 25 2.89 8.13 -15.76
C ILE A 25 1.38 8.34 -15.77
N LEU A 26 0.73 8.12 -14.63
CA LEU A 26 -0.70 8.33 -14.40
C LEU A 26 -0.96 9.66 -13.71
N VAL A 27 -0.17 9.93 -12.66
CA VAL A 27 -0.25 11.15 -11.85
C VAL A 27 1.16 11.67 -11.60
N GLU A 28 1.41 12.88 -12.07
CA GLU A 28 2.66 13.59 -11.83
C GLU A 28 2.76 14.04 -10.37
N PRO A 29 3.97 14.05 -9.77
CA PRO A 29 4.21 14.72 -8.51
C PRO A 29 4.06 16.25 -8.66
N GLN A 30 4.02 16.97 -7.54
CA GLN A 30 3.91 18.44 -7.57
C GLN A 30 5.17 19.14 -8.11
N ASP A 31 6.32 18.47 -8.02
CA ASP A 31 7.59 18.93 -8.59
C ASP A 31 8.45 17.74 -9.02
N ARG A 32 9.36 17.97 -9.98
CA ARG A 32 10.27 16.98 -10.54
C ARG A 32 11.62 17.02 -9.83
N SER A 33 11.58 16.78 -8.52
CA SER A 33 12.78 16.80 -7.69
C SER A 33 12.69 15.79 -6.54
N THR A 34 13.80 15.62 -5.82
CA THR A 34 13.88 14.68 -4.70
C THR A 34 12.79 14.95 -3.67
N GLY A 35 12.16 13.89 -3.18
CA GLY A 35 11.17 13.93 -2.09
C GLY A 35 9.75 14.27 -2.52
N TYR A 36 9.52 14.55 -3.81
CA TYR A 36 8.20 14.76 -4.36
C TYR A 36 7.63 13.48 -4.97
N TRP A 37 6.43 13.11 -4.54
CA TRP A 37 5.75 11.92 -5.04
C TRP A 37 4.24 11.92 -4.84
N PHE A 38 3.56 11.08 -5.62
CA PHE A 38 2.15 10.74 -5.46
C PHE A 38 1.97 9.22 -5.40
N GLY A 39 1.15 8.73 -4.46
CA GLY A 39 0.82 7.31 -4.33
C GLY A 39 0.39 6.93 -2.92
N GLY A 40 0.59 5.67 -2.53
CA GLY A 40 0.10 5.18 -1.23
C GLY A 40 -1.40 4.89 -1.20
N GLY A 41 -2.02 4.66 -2.35
CA GLY A 41 -3.43 4.28 -2.41
C GLY A 41 -3.69 3.11 -3.33
N ASN A 42 -4.97 2.82 -3.58
CA ASN A 42 -5.39 1.73 -4.46
C ASN A 42 -6.08 2.24 -5.74
N VAL A 43 -6.42 1.29 -6.60
CA VAL A 43 -7.20 1.49 -7.82
C VAL A 43 -8.43 0.59 -7.78
N ILE A 44 -9.59 1.15 -8.10
CA ILE A 44 -10.86 0.40 -8.16
C ILE A 44 -11.63 0.80 -9.42
N GLN A 45 -12.55 -0.06 -9.86
CA GLN A 45 -13.54 0.29 -10.88
C GLN A 45 -14.85 0.68 -10.18
N ASP A 46 -15.32 1.89 -10.44
CA ASP A 46 -16.59 2.41 -9.93
C ASP A 46 -17.80 1.79 -10.65
N ARG A 47 -19.00 1.99 -10.11
CA ARG A 47 -20.24 1.36 -10.59
C ARG A 47 -20.65 1.81 -12.00
N ASP A 48 -20.20 2.97 -12.44
CA ASP A 48 -20.40 3.46 -13.80
C ASP A 48 -19.36 2.92 -14.80
N GLY A 49 -18.43 2.08 -14.34
CA GLY A 49 -17.34 1.50 -15.11
C GLY A 49 -16.08 2.37 -15.16
N SER A 50 -16.11 3.60 -14.63
CA SER A 50 -14.94 4.47 -14.52
C SER A 50 -13.90 3.91 -13.54
N ILE A 51 -12.66 4.32 -13.70
CA ILE A 51 -11.54 3.90 -12.86
C ILE A 51 -11.24 5.01 -11.87
N LEU A 52 -11.21 4.67 -10.58
CA LEU A 52 -10.79 5.56 -9.51
C LEU A 52 -9.40 5.19 -9.01
N ILE A 53 -8.56 6.19 -8.81
CA ILE A 53 -7.26 6.07 -8.14
C ILE A 53 -7.26 6.99 -6.95
N CYS A 54 -6.94 6.49 -5.77
CA CYS A 54 -6.67 7.32 -4.60
C CYS A 54 -5.19 7.30 -4.23
N GLY A 55 -4.76 8.30 -3.49
CA GLY A 55 -3.39 8.41 -2.99
C GLY A 55 -3.17 9.72 -2.26
N ARG A 56 -1.92 9.99 -1.92
CA ARG A 56 -1.52 11.26 -1.30
C ARG A 56 -0.33 11.88 -2.00
N TYR A 57 -0.34 13.20 -2.09
CA TYR A 57 0.82 14.01 -2.44
C TYR A 57 1.74 14.16 -1.24
N ARG A 58 3.03 14.04 -1.50
CA ARG A 58 4.08 14.35 -0.55
C ARG A 58 5.12 15.23 -1.21
N ASN A 59 5.56 16.24 -0.47
CA ASN A 59 6.69 17.08 -0.83
C ASN A 59 7.91 16.73 0.01
N TYR A 60 9.05 17.36 -0.29
CA TYR A 60 10.30 17.14 0.43
C TYR A 60 10.11 17.31 1.95
N GLY A 61 10.68 16.40 2.73
CA GLY A 61 10.46 16.28 4.17
C GLY A 61 10.15 14.84 4.57
N ASP A 62 10.98 14.26 5.42
CA ASP A 62 10.77 12.92 5.95
C ASP A 62 11.22 12.80 7.41
N SER A 63 11.01 11.62 7.99
CA SER A 63 11.39 11.33 9.37
C SER A 63 12.93 11.33 9.59
N ARG A 64 13.74 11.48 8.52
CA ARG A 64 15.20 11.56 8.53
C ARG A 64 15.70 13.02 8.51
N THR A 65 15.02 13.93 7.80
CA THR A 65 15.44 15.35 7.68
C THR A 65 14.86 16.28 8.75
N GLY A 66 13.82 15.83 9.46
CA GLY A 66 13.13 16.62 10.48
C GLY A 66 12.02 17.51 9.89
N VAL A 67 11.03 17.84 10.71
CA VAL A 67 9.77 18.53 10.30
C VAL A 67 9.95 19.95 9.72
N GLY A 68 11.15 20.52 9.80
CA GLY A 68 11.46 21.86 9.25
C GLY A 68 11.93 21.88 7.80
N ALA A 69 12.14 20.72 7.15
CA ALA A 69 12.71 20.65 5.80
C ALA A 69 11.66 20.67 4.67
N GLY A 70 10.37 20.52 4.98
CA GLY A 70 9.26 20.73 4.05
C GLY A 70 7.95 20.02 4.46
N GLU A 71 6.94 20.04 3.58
CA GLU A 71 5.56 19.66 3.89
C GLU A 71 5.31 18.14 3.69
N ARG A 72 5.19 17.41 4.81
CA ARG A 72 4.84 15.98 4.83
C ARG A 72 3.34 15.75 4.64
N GLY A 73 3.00 14.76 3.82
CA GLY A 73 1.63 14.23 3.65
C GLY A 73 0.60 15.31 3.46
N LEU A 74 0.74 16.04 2.36
CA LEU A 74 0.14 17.35 2.15
C LEU A 74 -1.34 17.27 1.82
N GLU A 75 -1.68 16.41 0.87
CA GLU A 75 -3.00 16.36 0.24
C GLU A 75 -3.34 14.90 -0.07
N LEU A 76 -4.49 14.44 0.40
CA LEU A 76 -5.15 13.23 -0.11
C LEU A 76 -5.89 13.61 -1.39
N ALA A 77 -5.79 12.81 -2.44
CA ALA A 77 -6.55 13.07 -3.67
C ALA A 77 -7.13 11.78 -4.27
N ILE A 78 -8.28 11.95 -4.93
CA ILE A 78 -8.93 10.93 -5.76
C ILE A 78 -8.98 11.43 -7.20
N PHE A 79 -8.58 10.56 -8.11
CA PHE A 79 -8.61 10.77 -9.55
C PHE A 79 -9.58 9.81 -10.21
N ARG A 80 -10.22 10.25 -11.31
CA ARG A 80 -11.10 9.42 -12.14
C ARG A 80 -10.64 9.43 -13.59
N ALA A 81 -10.82 8.31 -14.27
CA ALA A 81 -10.71 8.17 -15.73
C ALA A 81 -11.81 7.25 -16.26
N PRO A 82 -12.28 7.41 -17.51
CA PRO A 82 -13.26 6.48 -18.09
C PRO A 82 -12.69 5.08 -18.38
N SER A 83 -11.36 4.92 -18.41
CA SER A 83 -10.67 3.64 -18.57
C SER A 83 -9.24 3.73 -18.03
N VAL A 84 -8.57 2.58 -17.90
CA VAL A 84 -7.17 2.50 -17.44
C VAL A 84 -6.15 3.07 -18.43
N GLU A 85 -6.56 3.39 -19.66
CA GLU A 85 -5.72 4.02 -20.70
C GLU A 85 -5.95 5.53 -20.80
N ALA A 86 -7.12 6.01 -20.36
CA ALA A 86 -7.46 7.42 -20.42
C ALA A 86 -6.63 8.25 -19.42
N PRO A 87 -6.54 9.59 -19.62
CA PRO A 87 -5.99 10.49 -18.63
C PRO A 87 -6.82 10.49 -17.34
N PHE A 88 -6.13 10.58 -16.21
CA PHE A 88 -6.76 10.68 -14.89
C PHE A 88 -6.92 12.14 -14.48
N GLU A 89 -8.13 12.52 -14.09
CA GLU A 89 -8.47 13.86 -13.62
C GLU A 89 -8.74 13.84 -12.11
N LYS A 90 -8.18 14.80 -11.38
CA LYS A 90 -8.45 14.93 -9.93
C LYS A 90 -9.90 15.38 -9.75
N ILE A 91 -10.69 14.58 -9.04
CA ILE A 91 -12.11 14.86 -8.78
C ILE A 91 -12.37 15.30 -7.34
N LYS A 92 -11.49 14.95 -6.40
CA LYS A 92 -11.65 15.27 -4.99
C LYS A 92 -10.31 15.30 -4.27
N SER A 93 -10.20 16.15 -3.25
CA SER A 93 -9.03 16.15 -2.38
C SER A 93 -9.33 16.71 -1.00
N TRP A 94 -8.45 16.37 -0.05
CA TRP A 94 -8.50 16.83 1.34
C TRP A 94 -7.12 17.24 1.79
N SER A 95 -7.06 18.34 2.53
CA SER A 95 -5.89 18.76 3.29
C SER A 95 -5.82 18.06 4.64
N LYS A 96 -4.71 18.24 5.35
CA LYS A 96 -4.58 17.80 6.75
C LYS A 96 -5.60 18.44 7.68
N ALA A 97 -5.96 19.71 7.43
CA ALA A 97 -6.92 20.41 8.28
C ALA A 97 -8.32 19.77 8.14
N ASP A 98 -8.71 19.44 6.91
CA ASP A 98 -10.02 18.82 6.63
C ASP A 98 -10.13 17.44 7.30
N LEU A 99 -9.03 16.70 7.43
CA LEU A 99 -9.00 15.38 8.06
C LEU A 99 -8.87 15.40 9.60
N THR A 100 -8.95 16.58 10.22
CA THR A 100 -8.90 16.70 11.69
C THR A 100 -10.18 16.14 12.30
N CYS A 101 -10.06 15.10 13.12
CA CYS A 101 -11.19 14.44 13.76
C CYS A 101 -10.98 14.26 15.27
N ASN A 102 -12.07 14.19 16.04
CA ASN A 102 -12.04 13.93 17.48
C ASN A 102 -11.11 14.88 18.28
N GLY A 103 -11.04 16.15 17.85
CA GLY A 103 -10.20 17.17 18.49
C GLY A 103 -8.69 16.97 18.34
N ARG A 104 -8.25 16.02 17.50
CA ARG A 104 -6.84 15.72 17.23
C ARG A 104 -6.48 16.22 15.83
N GLY A 105 -5.59 17.21 15.75
CA GLY A 105 -5.09 17.71 14.48
C GLY A 105 -4.30 16.64 13.73
N VAL A 106 -4.30 16.71 12.39
CA VAL A 106 -3.48 15.82 11.55
C VAL A 106 -2.16 16.51 11.18
N VAL A 107 -1.03 15.86 11.46
CA VAL A 107 0.30 16.37 11.12
C VAL A 107 0.82 15.84 9.78
N SER A 108 0.38 14.65 9.37
CA SER A 108 0.72 14.02 8.09
C SER A 108 -0.36 13.04 7.63
N ILE A 109 -0.60 12.96 6.32
CA ILE A 109 -1.39 11.91 5.67
C ILE A 109 -0.44 10.85 5.10
N GLU A 110 -0.81 9.57 5.18
CA GLU A 110 -0.12 8.48 4.48
C GLU A 110 -1.08 7.61 3.69
N GLY A 111 -1.00 6.27 3.78
CA GLY A 111 -1.71 5.41 2.85
C GLY A 111 -3.23 5.51 2.98
N VAL A 112 -3.92 5.25 1.87
CA VAL A 112 -5.37 5.38 1.73
C VAL A 112 -5.93 4.19 0.94
N ALA A 113 -7.21 3.89 1.09
CA ALA A 113 -7.84 2.86 0.27
C ALA A 113 -9.32 3.17 0.05
N LEU A 114 -9.76 3.06 -1.20
CA LEU A 114 -11.18 3.07 -1.56
C LEU A 114 -11.74 1.66 -1.54
N HIS A 115 -12.99 1.53 -1.10
CA HIS A 115 -13.73 0.28 -1.07
C HIS A 115 -15.17 0.50 -1.54
N LEU A 116 -15.64 -0.30 -2.49
CA LEU A 116 -17.05 -0.28 -2.90
C LEU A 116 -17.81 -1.31 -2.08
N MET A 117 -18.79 -0.84 -1.32
CA MET A 117 -19.61 -1.73 -0.50
C MET A 117 -20.55 -2.56 -1.39
N PRO A 118 -20.71 -3.88 -1.14
CA PRO A 118 -21.58 -4.76 -1.91
C PRO A 118 -23.04 -4.28 -1.99
N GLU A 119 -23.56 -3.72 -0.90
CA GLU A 119 -24.93 -3.21 -0.76
C GLU A 119 -25.15 -1.82 -1.36
N GLY A 120 -24.11 -1.17 -1.89
CA GLY A 120 -24.14 0.22 -2.33
C GLY A 120 -23.28 1.11 -1.44
N GLY A 121 -22.81 2.24 -1.98
CA GLY A 121 -21.93 3.17 -1.27
C GLY A 121 -20.43 2.94 -1.49
N ILE A 122 -19.63 3.82 -0.93
CA ILE A 122 -18.18 3.82 -1.03
C ILE A 122 -17.57 4.22 0.31
N GLU A 123 -16.46 3.60 0.65
CA GLU A 123 -15.67 3.92 1.83
C GLU A 123 -14.28 4.37 1.42
N LEU A 124 -13.73 5.34 2.15
CA LEU A 124 -12.36 5.80 2.05
C LEU A 124 -11.69 5.58 3.40
N PHE A 125 -10.72 4.67 3.45
CA PHE A 125 -9.86 4.43 4.60
C PHE A 125 -8.62 5.32 4.50
N ILE A 126 -8.24 5.94 5.62
CA ILE A 126 -7.21 6.98 5.65
C ILE A 126 -6.28 6.76 6.83
N SER A 127 -5.00 6.53 6.57
CA SER A 127 -3.96 6.56 7.59
C SER A 127 -3.51 8.00 7.85
N THR A 128 -3.73 8.50 9.06
CA THR A 128 -3.32 9.84 9.50
C THR A 128 -2.37 9.79 10.69
N GLU A 129 -1.38 10.68 10.71
CA GLU A 129 -0.55 10.96 11.88
C GLU A 129 -1.26 12.02 12.70
N LYS A 130 -1.81 11.63 13.85
CA LYS A 130 -2.54 12.53 14.75
C LYS A 130 -1.58 13.20 15.71
N ASP A 131 -1.77 14.50 15.94
CA ASP A 131 -1.03 15.28 16.94
C ASP A 131 -1.34 14.73 18.33
N THR A 132 -0.56 13.75 18.75
CA THR A 132 -0.76 12.98 19.96
C THR A 132 0.60 12.59 20.50
N ALA A 133 0.80 12.81 21.80
CA ALA A 133 2.07 12.52 22.47
C ALA A 133 2.16 11.02 22.78
N TYR A 134 3.32 10.41 22.55
CA TYR A 134 3.62 9.03 22.94
C TYR A 134 3.29 8.74 24.42
N PRO A 135 3.15 7.46 24.80
CA PRO A 135 2.97 7.11 26.22
C PRO A 135 4.08 7.73 27.07
N GLU A 136 3.76 8.23 28.26
CA GLU A 136 4.70 9.01 29.09
C GLU A 136 6.07 8.31 29.27
N ARG A 137 6.05 7.00 29.53
CA ARG A 137 7.26 6.17 29.68
C ARG A 137 8.16 6.12 28.42
N LEU A 138 7.64 6.53 27.26
CA LEU A 138 8.30 6.55 25.96
C LEU A 138 8.37 7.97 25.36
N ALA A 139 7.94 9.01 26.07
CA ALA A 139 7.86 10.37 25.55
C ALA A 139 9.21 10.87 24.98
N GLY A 140 10.33 10.46 25.58
CA GLY A 140 11.68 10.80 25.12
C GLY A 140 12.08 10.20 23.76
N TYR A 141 11.32 9.25 23.22
CA TYR A 141 11.55 8.66 21.89
C TYR A 141 10.78 9.37 20.77
N GLN A 142 9.77 10.17 21.12
CA GLN A 142 8.98 10.90 20.12
C GLN A 142 9.82 12.02 19.51
N LYS A 143 9.87 12.06 18.19
CA LYS A 143 10.56 13.14 17.47
C LYS A 143 9.72 14.42 17.58
N PRO A 144 10.33 15.59 17.76
CA PRO A 144 9.59 16.86 17.76
C PRO A 144 8.75 17.04 16.49
N GLY A 145 7.49 17.44 16.65
CA GLY A 145 6.53 17.66 15.56
C GLY A 145 5.99 16.40 14.88
N THR A 146 6.21 15.22 15.47
CA THR A 146 5.60 13.95 15.04
C THR A 146 4.48 13.56 15.98
N GLY A 147 3.58 12.70 15.49
CA GLY A 147 2.41 12.22 16.20
C GLY A 147 2.34 10.71 16.25
N VAL A 148 1.13 10.18 16.45
CA VAL A 148 0.86 8.74 16.45
C VAL A 148 -0.12 8.42 15.33
N TRP A 149 0.10 7.29 14.66
CA TRP A 149 -0.67 6.93 13.48
C TRP A 149 -1.86 6.02 13.84
N SER A 150 -2.98 6.26 13.19
CA SER A 150 -4.21 5.47 13.24
C SER A 150 -4.87 5.47 11.86
N ILE A 151 -5.88 4.61 11.67
CA ILE A 151 -6.65 4.53 10.44
C ILE A 151 -8.09 4.95 10.71
N ASP A 152 -8.53 5.94 9.95
CA ASP A 152 -9.89 6.47 9.95
C ASP A 152 -10.64 5.99 8.70
N ARG A 153 -11.96 6.17 8.70
CA ARG A 153 -12.88 5.88 7.59
C ARG A 153 -13.83 7.05 7.35
N ILE A 154 -14.06 7.35 6.08
CA ILE A 154 -15.17 8.17 5.58
C ILE A 154 -16.06 7.25 4.73
N HIS A 155 -17.38 7.43 4.75
CA HIS A 155 -18.29 6.66 3.92
C HIS A 155 -19.39 7.54 3.31
N ALA A 156 -19.90 7.18 2.14
CA ALA A 156 -20.97 7.90 1.45
C ALA A 156 -21.65 7.00 0.40
N ASP A 157 -22.72 7.47 -0.27
CA ASP A 157 -23.37 6.71 -1.34
C ASP A 157 -22.55 6.74 -2.65
N SER A 158 -21.74 7.78 -2.84
CA SER A 158 -20.89 8.00 -4.01
C SER A 158 -19.57 8.69 -3.65
N VAL A 159 -18.58 8.65 -4.56
CA VAL A 159 -17.26 9.26 -4.33
C VAL A 159 -17.35 10.78 -4.19
N GLU A 160 -18.30 11.40 -4.89
CA GLU A 160 -18.60 12.84 -4.82
C GLU A 160 -19.07 13.25 -3.43
N GLU A 161 -19.81 12.38 -2.75
CA GLU A 161 -20.46 12.63 -1.47
C GLU A 161 -19.60 12.28 -0.25
N LEU A 162 -18.41 11.68 -0.43
CA LEU A 162 -17.44 11.49 0.66
C LEU A 162 -17.20 12.83 1.38
N SER A 163 -17.30 12.87 2.71
CA SER A 163 -17.23 14.12 3.47
C SER A 163 -16.45 13.93 4.77
N GLU A 164 -15.69 14.95 5.15
CA GLU A 164 -14.99 15.01 6.44
C GLU A 164 -15.94 15.05 7.65
N ASP A 165 -17.23 15.30 7.45
CA ASP A 165 -18.22 15.41 8.52
C ASP A 165 -18.51 14.08 9.23
N ASN A 166 -18.17 12.93 8.62
CA ASN A 166 -18.42 11.60 9.17
C ASN A 166 -17.15 10.74 9.30
N ILE A 167 -16.02 11.36 9.61
CA ILE A 167 -14.77 10.63 9.88
C ILE A 167 -14.92 9.77 11.16
N GLU A 168 -14.64 8.48 11.04
CA GLU A 168 -14.67 7.51 12.12
C GLU A 168 -13.32 6.81 12.29
N GLU A 169 -12.81 6.68 13.53
CA GLU A 169 -11.58 5.93 13.79
C GLU A 169 -11.88 4.42 13.80
N ILE A 170 -11.25 3.67 12.90
CA ILE A 170 -11.48 2.23 12.72
C ILE A 170 -10.36 1.39 13.32
N VAL A 171 -9.10 1.78 13.07
CA VAL A 171 -7.93 1.14 13.68
C VAL A 171 -7.24 2.17 14.56
N PRO A 172 -7.43 2.10 15.89
CA PRO A 172 -6.75 3.01 16.81
C PRO A 172 -5.25 2.72 16.81
N SER A 173 -4.48 3.71 17.28
CA SER A 173 -3.06 3.53 17.56
C SER A 173 -2.83 2.45 18.63
N GLY A 174 -1.71 1.74 18.55
CA GLY A 174 -1.35 0.66 19.46
C GLY A 174 -0.86 1.11 20.84
N TRP A 175 -1.69 1.85 21.59
CA TRP A 175 -1.33 2.38 22.92
C TRP A 175 -0.95 1.28 23.92
N ASP A 176 -1.65 0.15 23.85
CA ASP A 176 -1.45 -0.99 24.75
C ASP A 176 -0.24 -1.85 24.35
N ASP A 177 0.21 -1.76 23.10
CA ASP A 177 1.41 -2.42 22.58
C ASP A 177 2.28 -1.42 21.81
N PRO A 178 3.17 -0.67 22.50
CA PRO A 178 4.07 0.26 21.81
C PRO A 178 5.02 -0.40 20.80
N GLY A 179 5.17 -1.73 20.81
CA GLY A 179 5.84 -2.47 19.75
C GLY A 179 5.12 -2.38 18.40
N ARG A 180 3.86 -1.93 18.40
CA ARG A 180 2.99 -1.70 17.24
C ARG A 180 2.22 -0.38 17.38
N LEU A 181 2.87 0.64 17.95
CA LEU A 181 2.25 1.92 18.29
C LEU A 181 1.56 2.59 17.09
N HIS A 182 2.17 2.54 15.91
CA HIS A 182 1.70 3.24 14.72
C HIS A 182 0.97 2.27 13.80
N CYS A 183 -0.29 2.55 13.48
CA CYS A 183 -1.10 1.79 12.51
C CYS A 183 -1.28 2.64 11.25
N LYS A 184 -0.87 2.13 10.08
CA LYS A 184 -0.76 2.91 8.83
C LYS A 184 -1.13 2.10 7.59
N ASP A 185 -1.25 2.78 6.46
CA ASP A 185 -1.24 2.18 5.12
C ASP A 185 -2.30 1.08 4.95
N PRO A 186 -3.60 1.43 5.04
CA PRO A 186 -4.70 0.50 4.87
C PRO A 186 -4.69 -0.14 3.47
N VAL A 187 -4.99 -1.43 3.43
CA VAL A 187 -5.28 -2.22 2.24
C VAL A 187 -6.59 -2.95 2.51
N VAL A 188 -7.58 -2.75 1.65
CA VAL A 188 -8.93 -3.30 1.81
C VAL A 188 -9.23 -4.30 0.72
N THR A 189 -9.84 -5.43 1.09
CA THR A 189 -10.16 -6.50 0.14
C THR A 189 -11.33 -7.35 0.63
N ASP A 190 -12.25 -7.64 -0.28
CA ASP A 190 -13.35 -8.57 -0.02
C ASP A 190 -12.85 -10.01 0.06
N LEU A 191 -13.32 -10.71 1.09
CA LEU A 191 -13.14 -12.14 1.26
C LEU A 191 -14.32 -12.89 0.65
N SER A 192 -14.08 -14.14 0.25
CA SER A 192 -15.08 -14.97 -0.43
C SER A 192 -16.33 -15.29 0.40
N ASN A 193 -16.26 -15.09 1.72
CA ASN A 193 -17.39 -15.24 2.64
C ASN A 193 -18.19 -13.94 2.85
N GLY A 194 -17.87 -12.87 2.10
CA GLY A 194 -18.51 -11.55 2.22
C GLY A 194 -17.96 -10.67 3.34
N ASP A 195 -16.95 -11.13 4.08
CA ASP A 195 -16.24 -10.31 5.05
C ASP A 195 -15.31 -9.32 4.32
N LEU A 196 -15.09 -8.15 4.93
CA LEU A 196 -14.07 -7.21 4.49
C LEU A 196 -12.80 -7.39 5.34
N ALA A 197 -11.68 -7.68 4.71
CA ALA A 197 -10.37 -7.61 5.35
C ALA A 197 -9.78 -6.21 5.21
N LEU A 198 -9.35 -5.64 6.34
CA LEU A 198 -8.51 -4.45 6.41
C LEU A 198 -7.12 -4.86 6.91
N ILE A 199 -6.18 -4.91 5.97
CA ILE A 199 -4.77 -5.20 6.19
C ILE A 199 -4.05 -3.86 6.36
N TYR A 200 -3.08 -3.76 7.28
CA TYR A 200 -2.39 -2.51 7.53
C TYR A 200 -0.97 -2.70 8.05
N CYS A 201 -0.15 -1.67 7.85
CA CYS A 201 1.21 -1.59 8.36
C CYS A 201 1.22 -1.25 9.84
N THR A 202 2.14 -1.86 10.59
CA THR A 202 2.47 -1.47 11.97
C THR A 202 3.92 -1.03 12.10
N HIS A 203 4.18 0.00 12.91
CA HIS A 203 5.53 0.33 13.36
C HIS A 203 5.61 0.41 14.89
N PRO A 204 6.74 -0.02 15.49
CA PRO A 204 7.02 0.25 16.89
C PRO A 204 7.26 1.73 17.14
N PHE A 205 7.14 2.16 18.39
CA PHE A 205 7.48 3.53 18.84
C PHE A 205 8.88 3.98 18.38
N SER A 206 9.82 3.04 18.26
CA SER A 206 11.21 3.26 17.86
C SER A 206 11.40 3.44 16.35
N TRP A 207 10.37 3.19 15.53
CA TRP A 207 10.45 3.18 14.07
C TRP A 207 11.55 2.24 13.53
N SER A 208 11.93 1.19 14.27
CA SER A 208 13.07 0.32 13.91
C SER A 208 12.72 -0.85 12.99
N SER A 209 11.44 -1.07 12.72
CA SER A 209 10.93 -2.09 11.80
C SER A 209 9.52 -1.74 11.32
N SER A 210 8.98 -2.53 10.41
CA SER A 210 7.54 -2.58 10.15
C SER A 210 7.02 -4.01 10.06
N GLY A 211 5.72 -4.18 10.21
CA GLY A 211 5.03 -5.45 10.03
C GLY A 211 3.66 -5.25 9.37
N THR A 212 3.00 -6.36 9.03
CA THR A 212 1.65 -6.37 8.50
C THR A 212 0.70 -6.98 9.53
N ALA A 213 -0.34 -6.24 9.91
CA ALA A 213 -1.45 -6.71 10.73
C ALA A 213 -2.74 -6.76 9.89
N ALA A 214 -3.77 -7.45 10.40
CA ALA A 214 -5.06 -7.52 9.75
C ALA A 214 -6.21 -7.57 10.76
N VAL A 215 -7.27 -6.85 10.44
CA VAL A 215 -8.59 -6.94 11.09
C VAL A 215 -9.63 -7.28 10.02
N VAL A 216 -10.77 -7.82 10.46
CA VAL A 216 -11.88 -8.19 9.57
C VAL A 216 -13.17 -7.56 10.07
N ARG A 217 -13.93 -6.95 9.17
CA ARG A 217 -15.33 -6.60 9.38
C ARG A 217 -16.20 -7.71 8.80
N LYS A 218 -17.00 -8.36 9.65
CA LYS A 218 -17.89 -9.44 9.23
C LYS A 218 -19.00 -8.93 8.32
N ALA A 219 -19.42 -9.75 7.36
CA ALA A 219 -20.56 -9.45 6.50
C ALA A 219 -21.78 -9.02 7.34
N GLY A 220 -22.33 -7.83 7.05
CA GLY A 220 -23.49 -7.27 7.78
C GLY A 220 -23.18 -6.72 9.18
N SER A 221 -21.91 -6.54 9.54
CA SER A 221 -21.47 -5.88 10.77
C SER A 221 -20.72 -4.58 10.45
N ASP A 222 -20.74 -3.65 11.40
CA ASP A 222 -19.94 -2.42 11.37
C ASP A 222 -18.67 -2.51 12.25
N THR A 223 -18.45 -3.65 12.93
CA THR A 223 -17.34 -3.83 13.85
C THR A 223 -16.17 -4.56 13.21
N TYR A 224 -14.95 -4.13 13.54
CA TYR A 224 -13.71 -4.77 13.10
C TYR A 224 -13.11 -5.64 14.21
N GLU A 225 -12.80 -6.88 13.87
CA GLU A 225 -12.20 -7.85 14.78
C GLU A 225 -10.75 -8.12 14.37
N LYS A 226 -9.84 -8.09 15.34
CA LYS A 226 -8.42 -8.40 15.07
C LYS A 226 -8.25 -9.86 14.67
N VAL A 227 -7.58 -10.08 13.55
CA VAL A 227 -7.25 -11.43 13.06
C VAL A 227 -5.81 -11.79 13.44
N THR A 228 -4.86 -10.90 13.14
CA THR A 228 -3.43 -11.14 13.41
C THR A 228 -2.67 -9.82 13.48
N ASP A 229 -1.61 -9.81 14.28
CA ASP A 229 -0.64 -8.72 14.36
C ASP A 229 0.59 -8.95 13.46
N ASP A 230 0.72 -10.16 12.87
CA ASP A 230 1.89 -10.62 12.12
C ASP A 230 1.47 -11.47 10.90
N MET A 231 0.71 -10.88 9.98
CA MET A 231 0.22 -11.54 8.76
C MET A 231 1.35 -12.00 7.83
N LEU A 232 2.38 -11.16 7.64
CA LEU A 232 3.56 -11.48 6.83
C LEU A 232 4.81 -11.42 7.70
N ARG A 233 5.58 -12.51 7.71
CA ARG A 233 6.88 -12.55 8.37
C ARG A 233 7.93 -11.88 7.49
N ARG A 234 8.78 -11.07 8.11
CA ARG A 234 10.02 -10.54 7.52
C ARG A 234 10.93 -11.70 7.10
N GLY A 235 11.58 -11.56 5.95
CA GLY A 235 12.44 -12.59 5.40
C GLY A 235 13.90 -12.45 5.82
N PRO A 236 14.75 -13.43 5.45
CA PRO A 236 16.12 -13.50 5.94
C PRO A 236 17.15 -12.83 5.02
N VAL A 237 16.78 -12.38 3.81
CA VAL A 237 17.73 -11.97 2.76
C VAL A 237 17.69 -10.49 2.45
N TRP A 238 16.54 -9.96 2.07
CA TRP A 238 16.38 -8.59 1.57
C TRP A 238 15.27 -7.82 2.27
N ASP A 239 14.27 -8.53 2.80
CA ASP A 239 13.10 -8.00 3.47
C ASP A 239 13.17 -8.18 4.99
N ILE A 240 14.32 -7.77 5.56
CA ILE A 240 14.72 -8.09 6.93
C ILE A 240 14.05 -7.17 7.96
N ALA A 241 13.93 -5.87 7.67
CA ALA A 241 13.45 -4.88 8.63
C ALA A 241 11.97 -4.53 8.45
N ALA A 242 11.40 -4.79 7.28
CA ALA A 242 10.03 -4.45 6.92
C ALA A 242 9.36 -5.60 6.18
N ALA A 243 8.04 -5.73 6.29
CA ALA A 243 7.24 -6.56 5.42
C ALA A 243 5.82 -6.00 5.48
N ARG A 244 5.52 -5.08 4.56
CA ARG A 244 4.26 -4.34 4.51
C ARG A 244 3.48 -4.73 3.26
N VAL A 245 2.38 -5.44 3.43
CA VAL A 245 1.45 -5.71 2.33
C VAL A 245 0.87 -4.41 1.81
N THR A 246 0.81 -4.27 0.49
CA THR A 246 0.31 -3.09 -0.22
C THR A 246 -0.87 -3.39 -1.11
N ASP A 247 -1.06 -4.66 -1.49
CA ASP A 247 -2.19 -5.10 -2.30
C ASP A 247 -2.44 -6.59 -2.14
N ARG A 248 -3.68 -6.99 -2.44
CA ARG A 248 -4.07 -8.39 -2.62
C ARG A 248 -4.70 -8.53 -4.00
N LEU A 249 -4.02 -9.27 -4.88
CA LEU A 249 -4.49 -9.65 -6.20
C LEU A 249 -5.06 -11.09 -6.17
N PRO A 250 -6.38 -11.28 -6.30
CA PRO A 250 -6.96 -12.58 -6.61
C PRO A 250 -6.44 -13.07 -7.95
N VAL A 251 -5.83 -14.27 -7.98
CA VAL A 251 -5.29 -14.85 -9.20
C VAL A 251 -6.45 -15.34 -10.08
N PRO A 252 -6.56 -14.91 -11.35
CA PRO A 252 -7.61 -15.40 -12.23
C PRO A 252 -7.56 -16.93 -12.39
N PRO A 253 -8.70 -17.64 -12.39
CA PRO A 253 -8.76 -19.10 -12.51
C PRO A 253 -8.55 -19.54 -13.97
N VAL A 254 -7.33 -19.34 -14.48
CA VAL A 254 -6.93 -19.66 -15.86
C VAL A 254 -5.63 -20.44 -15.89
N GLY A 255 -5.37 -21.14 -17.01
CA GLY A 255 -4.16 -21.95 -17.17
C GLY A 255 -4.02 -22.99 -16.05
N ALA A 256 -2.83 -23.07 -15.46
CA ALA A 256 -2.52 -23.95 -14.34
C ALA A 256 -3.31 -23.67 -13.05
N PHE A 257 -4.05 -22.56 -12.98
CA PHE A 257 -4.88 -22.18 -11.83
C PHE A 257 -6.39 -22.43 -12.05
N ALA A 258 -6.81 -22.91 -13.22
CA ALA A 258 -8.24 -23.13 -13.53
C ALA A 258 -8.93 -24.10 -12.56
N ASP A 259 -8.23 -25.18 -12.19
CA ASP A 259 -8.74 -26.22 -11.28
C ASP A 259 -8.06 -26.18 -9.89
N GLN A 260 -7.33 -25.10 -9.57
CA GLN A 260 -6.68 -24.94 -8.27
C GLN A 260 -7.61 -24.23 -7.28
N PRO A 261 -7.42 -24.46 -5.97
CA PRO A 261 -8.06 -23.62 -4.96
C PRO A 261 -7.74 -22.13 -5.19
N ALA A 262 -8.73 -21.28 -4.94
CA ALA A 262 -8.59 -19.83 -5.08
C ALA A 262 -7.34 -19.34 -4.31
N THR A 263 -6.50 -18.61 -5.03
CA THR A 263 -5.17 -18.20 -4.59
C THR A 263 -5.03 -16.71 -4.82
N SER A 264 -4.36 -16.03 -3.91
CA SER A 264 -4.03 -14.62 -4.06
C SER A 264 -2.53 -14.37 -4.00
N ILE A 265 -2.09 -13.40 -4.80
CA ILE A 265 -0.78 -12.74 -4.68
C ILE A 265 -0.95 -11.56 -3.73
N TYR A 266 -0.01 -11.39 -2.82
CA TYR A 266 0.06 -10.23 -1.93
C TYR A 266 1.33 -9.47 -2.28
N ALA A 267 1.18 -8.30 -2.92
CA ALA A 267 2.32 -7.42 -3.11
C ALA A 267 2.73 -6.84 -1.75
N TYR A 268 4.03 -6.72 -1.51
CA TYR A 268 4.52 -6.10 -0.30
C TYR A 268 5.79 -5.30 -0.54
N ASP A 269 5.90 -4.21 0.21
CA ASP A 269 7.09 -3.38 0.26
C ASP A 269 7.97 -3.78 1.45
N SER A 270 9.27 -3.52 1.29
CA SER A 270 10.27 -3.81 2.30
C SER A 270 11.56 -2.98 2.15
N CYS A 271 12.49 -3.27 3.06
CA CYS A 271 13.87 -2.84 3.13
C CYS A 271 14.69 -3.88 3.91
N GLU A 272 15.96 -3.95 3.56
CA GLU A 272 16.94 -4.74 4.30
C GLU A 272 17.22 -4.12 5.67
N CYS A 273 17.26 -2.78 5.74
CA CYS A 273 17.34 -2.05 7.01
C CYS A 273 16.78 -0.63 6.87
N LEU A 274 16.46 0.01 7.99
CA LEU A 274 15.93 1.39 7.99
C LEU A 274 17.01 2.47 8.01
N ARG A 275 18.28 2.07 7.87
CA ARG A 275 19.43 2.98 7.78
C ARG A 275 20.39 2.48 6.73
N GLN A 276 20.82 3.37 5.85
CA GLN A 276 21.80 3.04 4.82
C GLN A 276 23.08 2.47 5.45
N LEU A 277 23.49 1.31 4.94
CA LEU A 277 24.76 0.68 5.29
C LEU A 277 25.70 0.77 4.08
N ASP A 278 26.94 1.19 4.31
CA ASP A 278 27.94 1.26 3.26
C ASP A 278 28.17 -0.14 2.65
N GLU A 279 28.07 -0.22 1.33
CA GLU A 279 28.41 -1.44 0.60
C GLU A 279 29.92 -1.56 0.47
N ASN A 280 30.43 -2.79 0.53
CA ASN A 280 31.81 -3.04 0.18
C ASN A 280 32.00 -2.72 -1.31
N PRO A 281 32.92 -1.81 -1.69
CA PRO A 281 33.12 -1.42 -3.08
C PRO A 281 33.56 -2.56 -4.01
N THR A 282 33.99 -3.70 -3.47
CA THR A 282 34.36 -4.89 -4.25
C THR A 282 33.26 -5.95 -4.30
N ALA A 283 32.12 -5.74 -3.65
CA ALA A 283 31.01 -6.68 -3.66
C ALA A 283 30.12 -6.49 -4.91
N VAL A 284 29.32 -7.51 -5.21
CA VAL A 284 28.23 -7.38 -6.20
C VAL A 284 27.17 -6.47 -5.59
N SER A 285 26.85 -5.37 -6.29
CA SER A 285 25.78 -4.47 -5.86
C SER A 285 24.43 -5.16 -5.95
N ARG A 286 23.62 -4.97 -4.92
CA ARG A 286 22.27 -5.53 -4.82
C ARG A 286 21.29 -4.46 -4.37
N PRO A 287 20.02 -4.52 -4.77
CA PRO A 287 18.99 -3.65 -4.18
C PRO A 287 18.84 -3.97 -2.70
N ARG A 288 18.93 -2.95 -1.82
CA ARG A 288 18.83 -3.13 -0.36
C ARG A 288 17.60 -2.47 0.23
N GLY A 289 17.18 -1.32 -0.29
CA GLY A 289 16.09 -0.54 0.28
C GLY A 289 16.40 -0.06 1.70
N TRP A 290 16.18 1.21 1.97
CA TRP A 290 16.61 1.87 3.22
C TRP A 290 15.45 2.52 3.98
N SER A 291 14.27 2.48 3.39
CA SER A 291 12.97 2.85 3.95
C SER A 291 12.02 1.70 3.71
N CYS A 292 11.02 1.51 4.57
CA CYS A 292 10.04 0.41 4.52
C CYS A 292 9.17 0.34 3.25
N GLU A 293 9.51 1.11 2.22
CA GLU A 293 8.75 1.43 1.02
C GLU A 293 9.71 1.66 -0.17
N GLU A 294 10.83 0.94 -0.26
CA GLU A 294 11.79 1.19 -1.36
C GLU A 294 11.84 0.06 -2.37
N ILE A 295 11.78 -1.19 -1.91
CA ILE A 295 11.83 -2.35 -2.78
C ILE A 295 10.70 -3.28 -2.42
N GLY A 296 10.25 -4.10 -3.38
CA GLY A 296 9.08 -4.92 -3.18
C GLY A 296 9.20 -6.34 -3.73
N GLY A 297 8.28 -7.16 -3.28
CA GLY A 297 8.18 -8.58 -3.62
C GLY A 297 6.73 -9.05 -3.53
N ILE A 298 6.57 -10.37 -3.59
CA ILE A 298 5.24 -10.97 -3.45
C ILE A 298 5.23 -12.11 -2.44
N ALA A 299 4.14 -12.19 -1.69
CA ALA A 299 3.73 -13.35 -0.92
C ALA A 299 2.51 -14.00 -1.57
N VAL A 300 2.22 -15.24 -1.19
CA VAL A 300 1.12 -16.03 -1.75
C VAL A 300 0.38 -16.77 -0.65
N GLY A 301 -0.94 -16.95 -0.83
CA GLY A 301 -1.78 -17.71 0.09
C GLY A 301 -3.04 -18.22 -0.58
N LEU A 302 -3.63 -19.27 -0.01
CA LEU A 302 -4.94 -19.75 -0.40
C LEU A 302 -6.00 -18.87 0.26
N ASP A 303 -7.02 -18.47 -0.50
CA ASP A 303 -8.06 -17.57 -0.01
C ASP A 303 -8.84 -18.18 1.16
N SER A 304 -9.06 -19.50 1.12
CA SER A 304 -9.72 -20.25 2.20
C SER A 304 -8.90 -20.34 3.50
N GLU A 305 -7.61 -20.00 3.46
CA GLU A 305 -6.70 -20.06 4.60
C GLU A 305 -6.32 -18.67 5.10
N PHE A 306 -6.98 -17.60 4.64
CA PHE A 306 -6.72 -16.24 5.10
C PHE A 306 -6.72 -16.17 6.65
N PRO A 307 -5.70 -15.52 7.28
CA PRO A 307 -4.66 -14.67 6.69
C PRO A 307 -3.33 -15.39 6.41
N ALA A 308 -3.29 -16.72 6.31
CA ALA A 308 -2.04 -17.47 6.16
C ALA A 308 -1.39 -17.24 4.79
N ILE A 309 -0.26 -16.53 4.77
CA ILE A 309 0.52 -16.24 3.56
C ILE A 309 2.01 -16.52 3.77
N ALA A 310 2.75 -16.73 2.69
CA ALA A 310 4.19 -16.93 2.72
C ALA A 310 4.89 -16.22 1.55
N SER A 311 6.09 -15.68 1.80
CA SER A 311 6.87 -15.00 0.75
C SER A 311 7.18 -15.95 -0.41
N ALA A 312 6.87 -15.49 -1.62
CA ALA A 312 7.26 -16.15 -2.84
C ALA A 312 8.65 -15.67 -3.32
N THR A 313 9.03 -14.44 -3.00
CA THR A 313 10.29 -13.81 -3.41
C THR A 313 11.27 -13.74 -2.24
N VAL A 314 11.85 -14.87 -1.87
CA VAL A 314 12.70 -14.97 -0.66
C VAL A 314 14.13 -14.48 -0.91
N GLU A 315 14.66 -14.73 -2.12
CA GLU A 315 16.08 -14.55 -2.41
C GLU A 315 16.43 -13.13 -2.88
N ALA A 316 15.45 -12.41 -3.45
CA ALA A 316 15.63 -11.05 -3.96
C ALA A 316 14.28 -10.32 -4.05
N PRO A 317 14.29 -8.97 -3.96
CA PRO A 317 13.15 -8.18 -4.41
C PRO A 317 12.96 -8.35 -5.92
N ILE A 318 11.72 -8.28 -6.38
CA ILE A 318 11.39 -8.29 -7.81
C ILE A 318 10.85 -6.93 -8.30
N PHE A 319 10.49 -6.03 -7.37
CA PHE A 319 10.06 -4.68 -7.69
C PHE A 319 11.15 -3.70 -7.28
N VAL A 320 11.91 -3.23 -8.27
CA VAL A 320 12.99 -2.26 -8.11
C VAL A 320 12.97 -1.33 -9.32
N SER A 321 12.91 -0.03 -9.09
CA SER A 321 13.00 0.93 -10.20
C SER A 321 14.41 0.89 -10.80
N PRO A 322 14.56 1.00 -12.14
CA PRO A 322 15.86 1.11 -12.79
C PRO A 322 16.49 2.51 -12.63
N SER A 323 15.76 3.47 -12.04
CA SER A 323 16.15 4.88 -11.98
C SER A 323 16.17 5.41 -10.53
N GLY A 324 16.86 6.54 -10.36
CA GLY A 324 16.90 7.28 -9.11
C GLY A 324 17.39 6.44 -7.92
N THR A 325 16.57 6.32 -6.88
CA THR A 325 16.92 5.56 -5.67
C THR A 325 16.62 4.06 -5.79
N GLY A 326 16.13 3.60 -6.94
CA GLY A 326 15.62 2.24 -7.11
C GLY A 326 14.24 2.01 -6.50
N CYS A 327 13.58 3.07 -6.00
CA CYS A 327 12.30 2.95 -5.31
C CYS A 327 11.16 2.48 -6.24
N SER A 328 10.50 1.39 -5.86
CA SER A 328 9.27 0.87 -6.45
C SER A 328 8.36 0.38 -5.33
N ARG A 329 7.22 1.04 -5.11
CA ARG A 329 6.41 0.82 -3.89
C ARG A 329 4.92 1.04 -4.08
N TYR A 330 4.12 0.59 -3.12
CA TYR A 330 2.65 0.67 -3.11
C TYR A 330 2.04 0.19 -4.42
N VAL A 331 2.42 -1.03 -4.82
CA VAL A 331 1.72 -1.73 -5.90
C VAL A 331 0.25 -1.86 -5.49
N ALA A 332 -0.67 -1.53 -6.40
CA ALA A 332 -2.08 -1.88 -6.31
C ALA A 332 -2.59 -2.37 -7.67
N THR A 333 -3.53 -3.33 -7.65
CA THR A 333 -4.03 -3.96 -8.86
C THR A 333 -5.54 -3.88 -9.00
N LEU A 334 -6.00 -3.91 -10.25
CA LEU A 334 -7.39 -4.01 -10.63
C LEU A 334 -7.53 -5.09 -11.71
N VAL A 335 -8.30 -6.14 -11.39
CA VAL A 335 -8.64 -7.19 -12.36
C VAL A 335 -9.89 -6.76 -13.14
N THR A 336 -9.82 -6.85 -14.45
CA THR A 336 -10.93 -6.59 -15.38
C THR A 336 -11.11 -7.81 -16.30
N GLU A 337 -12.18 -7.83 -17.09
CA GLU A 337 -12.37 -8.87 -18.11
C GLU A 337 -11.26 -8.84 -19.19
N GLU A 338 -10.77 -7.65 -19.53
CA GLU A 338 -9.79 -7.43 -20.60
C GLU A 338 -8.35 -7.72 -20.16
N GLY A 339 -8.07 -7.66 -18.87
CA GLY A 339 -6.71 -7.80 -18.33
C GLY A 339 -6.59 -7.35 -16.88
N ILE A 340 -5.35 -7.20 -16.43
CA ILE A 340 -5.03 -6.73 -15.08
C ILE A 340 -4.26 -5.42 -15.20
N PHE A 341 -4.77 -4.38 -14.55
CA PHE A 341 -4.08 -3.11 -14.40
C PHE A 341 -3.30 -3.10 -13.09
N ALA A 342 -2.07 -2.65 -13.12
CA ALA A 342 -1.25 -2.41 -11.94
C ALA A 342 -0.80 -0.94 -11.93
N ASN A 343 -0.86 -0.30 -10.77
CA ASN A 343 -0.20 0.98 -10.53
C ASN A 343 0.77 0.88 -9.35
N TRP A 344 1.79 1.73 -9.33
CA TRP A 344 2.78 1.82 -8.26
C TRP A 344 3.51 3.14 -8.33
N GLN A 345 4.24 3.50 -7.27
CA GLN A 345 5.15 4.63 -7.31
C GLN A 345 6.51 4.19 -7.83
N GLN A 346 7.07 4.93 -8.78
CA GLN A 346 8.34 4.58 -9.40
C GLN A 346 9.32 5.75 -9.34
N SER A 347 10.49 5.53 -8.77
CA SER A 347 11.59 6.51 -8.82
C SER A 347 12.01 6.83 -10.25
N GLN A 348 12.20 8.11 -10.53
CA GLN A 348 12.67 8.64 -11.82
C GLN A 348 14.13 9.12 -11.73
N SER A 349 14.72 9.48 -12.87
CA SER A 349 16.10 9.98 -12.96
C SER A 349 16.33 11.31 -12.25
N ASP A 350 15.28 12.13 -12.12
CA ASP A 350 15.26 13.39 -11.37
C ASP A 350 14.91 13.20 -9.88
N LEU A 351 14.84 11.94 -9.41
CA LEU A 351 14.56 11.53 -8.03
C LEU A 351 13.13 11.83 -7.53
N CYS A 352 12.24 12.30 -8.40
CA CYS A 352 10.81 12.32 -8.10
C CYS A 352 10.22 10.91 -8.23
N GLN A 353 9.00 10.71 -7.72
CA GLN A 353 8.30 9.43 -7.80
C GLN A 353 6.83 9.63 -8.18
N PRO A 354 6.49 9.78 -9.49
CA PRO A 354 5.12 9.76 -9.95
C PRO A 354 4.45 8.43 -9.62
N LEU A 355 3.12 8.44 -9.66
CA LEU A 355 2.37 7.20 -9.79
C LEU A 355 2.38 6.80 -11.26
N VAL A 356 2.87 5.60 -11.52
CA VAL A 356 2.89 4.99 -12.85
C VAL A 356 1.93 3.81 -12.90
N GLY A 357 1.60 3.34 -14.09
CA GLY A 357 0.84 2.11 -14.25
C GLY A 357 1.08 1.40 -15.58
N HIS A 358 0.71 0.14 -15.58
CA HIS A 358 0.86 -0.79 -16.69
C HIS A 358 -0.35 -1.71 -16.76
N PHE A 359 -0.83 -1.97 -17.97
CA PHE A 359 -1.95 -2.87 -18.22
C PHE A 359 -1.44 -4.14 -18.89
N LEU A 360 -1.73 -5.29 -18.29
CA LEU A 360 -1.38 -6.60 -18.82
C LEU A 360 -2.63 -7.27 -19.40
N PRO A 361 -2.73 -7.44 -20.73
CA PRO A 361 -3.89 -8.07 -21.36
C PRO A 361 -4.11 -9.50 -20.88
N MET A 362 -5.38 -9.92 -20.79
CA MET A 362 -5.76 -11.23 -20.24
C MET A 362 -5.16 -12.40 -21.04
N ASP A 363 -4.93 -12.25 -22.35
CA ASP A 363 -4.24 -13.27 -23.14
C ASP A 363 -2.79 -13.49 -22.69
N LYS A 364 -2.10 -12.43 -22.26
CA LYS A 364 -0.77 -12.53 -21.67
C LYS A 364 -0.81 -13.13 -20.27
N VAL A 365 -1.84 -12.81 -19.48
CA VAL A 365 -2.07 -13.48 -18.18
C VAL A 365 -2.24 -14.98 -18.38
N ARG A 366 -3.08 -15.41 -19.34
CA ARG A 366 -3.27 -16.83 -19.68
C ARG A 366 -1.98 -17.49 -20.14
N GLU A 367 -1.20 -16.83 -20.99
CA GLU A 367 0.09 -17.34 -21.47
C GLU A 367 1.06 -17.60 -20.31
N ILE A 368 1.18 -16.65 -19.37
CA ILE A 368 2.08 -16.78 -18.21
C ILE A 368 1.59 -17.91 -17.28
N LEU A 369 0.28 -18.01 -17.07
CA LEU A 369 -0.31 -18.99 -16.17
C LEU A 369 -0.51 -20.37 -16.80
N ALA A 370 -0.33 -20.54 -18.12
CA ALA A 370 -0.60 -21.78 -18.87
C ALA A 370 0.17 -23.02 -18.42
#